data_AF-A0A0P0RHY6-F1
#
_entry.id   AF-A0A0P0RHY6-F1
#
_cell.length_a   1.000
_cell.length_b   1.000
_cell.length_c   1.000
_cell.angle_alpha   90.00
_cell.angle_beta   90.00
_cell.angle_gamma   90.00
#
_symmetry.space_group_name_H-M   'P 1'
#
loop_
_entity.id
_entity.type
_entity.pdbx_description
1 polymer ?
#
loop_
_entity_poly.entity_id
_entity_poly.type
_entity_poly.pdbx_seq_one_letter_code
_entity_poly.pdbx_strand_id
1 'polypeptide(L)'
;MATISKLDAAMHQLNLAIDLFPAGDYLASLTLGGAAEDILGGLRKTADKPVAADFIADYHKKDVDPAVAADKRRGVIFTVLNRARNAAKHVNRADEDTVDVDQVHPLQMLMRAIPMCASLGVKPSSEIEAMVRWVAEHPEVQK
;
A
#
# COMPACT_ATOMS: atom_id res chain seq x y z
N MET A 1 -18.98 14.97 -18.32
CA MET A 1 -18.64 14.40 -16.99
C MET A 1 -18.59 12.89 -17.17
N ALA A 2 -17.49 12.23 -16.81
CA ALA A 2 -17.35 10.78 -16.89
C ALA A 2 -17.40 10.19 -15.47
N THR A 3 -18.11 9.08 -15.31
CA THR A 3 -18.18 8.33 -14.05
C THR A 3 -17.35 7.06 -14.20
N ILE A 4 -16.43 6.81 -13.27
CA ILE A 4 -15.64 5.57 -13.21
C ILE A 4 -15.99 4.80 -11.93
N SER A 5 -15.86 3.48 -11.96
CA SER A 5 -16.08 2.68 -10.75
C SER A 5 -14.93 2.88 -9.76
N LYS A 6 -15.15 2.54 -8.47
CA LYS A 6 -14.08 2.54 -7.47
C LYS A 6 -12.97 1.54 -7.81
N LEU A 7 -13.33 0.42 -8.44
CA LEU A 7 -12.36 -0.58 -8.87
C LEU A 7 -11.50 -0.04 -10.02
N ASP A 8 -12.11 0.59 -11.03
CA ASP A 8 -11.37 1.19 -12.14
C ASP A 8 -10.47 2.33 -11.67
N ALA A 9 -10.96 3.16 -10.74
CA ALA A 9 -10.17 4.20 -10.11
C ALA A 9 -8.95 3.61 -9.39
N ALA A 10 -9.13 2.55 -8.60
CA ALA A 10 -8.02 1.91 -7.90
C ALA A 10 -7.02 1.26 -8.86
N MET A 11 -7.50 0.58 -9.91
CA MET A 11 -6.64 -0.04 -10.92
C MET A 11 -5.83 0.99 -11.69
N HIS A 12 -6.44 2.11 -12.08
CA HIS A 12 -5.73 3.20 -12.74
C HIS A 12 -4.61 3.78 -11.86
N GLN A 13 -4.91 4.02 -10.58
CA GLN A 13 -3.94 4.52 -9.61
C GLN A 13 -2.81 3.52 -9.37
N LEU A 14 -3.13 2.22 -9.26
CA LEU A 14 -2.14 1.16 -9.08
C LEU A 14 -1.20 1.04 -10.28
N ASN A 15 -1.75 1.02 -11.50
CA ASN A 15 -0.94 0.88 -12.71
C ASN A 15 0.02 2.07 -12.88
N LEU A 16 -0.46 3.30 -12.68
CA LEU A 16 0.40 4.48 -12.69
C LEU A 16 1.47 4.42 -11.58
N ALA A 17 1.11 3.98 -10.38
CA ALA A 17 2.07 3.84 -9.28
C ALA A 17 3.17 2.82 -9.63
N ILE A 18 2.83 1.74 -10.32
CA ILE A 18 3.76 0.73 -10.80
C ILE A 18 4.70 1.31 -11.85
N ASP A 19 4.19 2.07 -12.82
CA ASP A 19 5.02 2.64 -13.90
C ASP A 19 6.03 3.68 -13.36
N LEU A 20 5.62 4.46 -12.35
CA LEU A 20 6.44 5.49 -11.73
C LEU A 20 7.55 4.92 -10.82
N PHE A 21 7.33 3.74 -10.25
CA PHE A 21 8.27 3.09 -9.34
C PHE A 21 9.66 2.82 -9.97
N PRO A 22 9.80 2.10 -11.10
CA PRO A 22 11.09 1.89 -11.74
C PRO A 22 11.66 3.15 -12.37
N ALA A 23 10.82 4.16 -12.65
CA ALA A 23 11.26 5.49 -13.10
C ALA A 23 11.89 6.33 -11.98
N GLY A 24 11.83 5.87 -10.72
CA GLY A 24 12.41 6.54 -9.56
C GLY A 24 11.52 7.63 -8.95
N ASP A 25 10.30 7.82 -9.45
CA ASP A 25 9.32 8.73 -8.83
C ASP A 25 8.59 8.04 -7.68
N TYR A 26 9.35 7.83 -6.61
CA TYR A 26 8.90 7.14 -5.42
C TYR A 26 7.82 7.90 -4.65
N LEU A 27 7.80 9.24 -4.71
CA LEU A 27 6.80 10.05 -4.03
C LEU A 27 5.42 9.89 -4.67
N ALA A 28 5.35 10.00 -6.01
CA ALA A 28 4.11 9.80 -6.73
C ALA A 28 3.67 8.33 -6.65
N SER A 29 4.60 7.38 -6.80
CA SER A 29 4.32 5.95 -6.63
C SER A 29 3.74 5.64 -5.25
N LEU A 30 4.31 6.18 -4.18
CA LEU A 30 3.83 6.01 -2.80
C LEU A 30 2.41 6.56 -2.63
N THR A 31 2.17 7.75 -3.18
CA THR A 31 0.87 8.44 -3.06
C THR A 31 -0.23 7.68 -3.79
N LEU A 32 -0.01 7.35 -5.07
CA LEU A 32 -0.98 6.65 -5.91
C LEU A 32 -1.17 5.20 -5.46
N GLY A 33 -0.08 4.49 -5.14
CA GLY A 33 -0.14 3.13 -4.61
C GLY A 33 -0.86 3.06 -3.27
N GLY A 34 -0.62 4.04 -2.40
CA GLY A 34 -1.34 4.19 -1.13
C GLY A 34 -2.83 4.46 -1.30
N ALA A 35 -3.23 5.26 -2.29
CA ALA A 35 -4.63 5.51 -2.61
C ALA A 35 -5.30 4.25 -3.20
N ALA A 36 -4.62 3.54 -4.09
CA ALA A 36 -5.10 2.27 -4.63
C ALA A 36 -5.30 1.22 -3.53
N GLU A 37 -4.34 1.10 -2.61
CA GLU A 37 -4.41 0.17 -1.47
C GLU A 37 -5.60 0.47 -0.56
N ASP A 38 -5.86 1.74 -0.22
CA ASP A 38 -7.01 2.14 0.59
C ASP A 38 -8.34 1.79 -0.10
N ILE A 39 -8.47 2.06 -1.40
CA ILE A 39 -9.70 1.78 -2.15
C ILE A 39 -9.93 0.27 -2.29
N LEU A 40 -8.90 -0.50 -2.67
CA LEU A 40 -8.97 -1.96 -2.79
C LEU A 40 -9.28 -2.61 -1.43
N GLY A 41 -8.65 -2.14 -0.36
CA GLY A 41 -8.95 -2.58 1.00
C GLY A 41 -10.39 -2.30 1.40
N GLY A 42 -10.92 -1.13 1.07
CA GLY A 42 -12.33 -0.78 1.26
C GLY A 42 -13.27 -1.73 0.51
N LEU A 43 -13.01 -1.98 -0.78
CA LEU A 43 -13.80 -2.89 -1.60
C LEU A 43 -13.79 -4.32 -1.04
N ARG A 44 -12.63 -4.82 -0.57
CA ARG A 44 -12.53 -6.13 0.06
C ARG A 44 -13.30 -6.22 1.36
N LYS A 45 -13.21 -5.19 2.23
CA LYS A 45 -14.01 -5.12 3.47
C LYS A 45 -15.50 -5.19 3.19
N THR A 46 -15.99 -4.45 2.19
CA THR A 46 -17.41 -4.49 1.81
C THR A 46 -17.84 -5.84 1.23
N ALA A 47 -16.89 -6.63 0.74
CA ALA A 47 -17.12 -7.97 0.20
C ALA A 47 -16.80 -9.10 1.23
N ASP A 48 -16.59 -8.76 2.51
CA ASP A 48 -16.18 -9.69 3.58
C ASP A 48 -14.94 -10.53 3.22
N LYS A 49 -13.99 -9.90 2.51
CA LYS A 49 -12.71 -10.51 2.13
C LYS A 49 -11.59 -9.97 3.02
N PRO A 50 -10.54 -10.78 3.31
CA PRO A 50 -9.38 -10.33 4.05
C PRO A 50 -8.75 -9.06 3.45
N VAL A 51 -7.99 -8.27 4.20
CA VAL A 51 -7.21 -7.15 3.65
C VAL A 51 -5.75 -7.38 3.93
N ALA A 52 -4.86 -7.02 2.99
CA ALA A 52 -3.43 -7.25 3.14
C ALA A 52 -2.88 -6.59 4.43
N ALA A 53 -3.27 -5.34 4.68
CA ALA A 53 -2.89 -4.61 5.89
C ALA A 53 -3.38 -5.28 7.18
N ASP A 54 -4.57 -5.91 7.16
CA ASP A 54 -5.10 -6.65 8.30
C ASP A 54 -4.26 -7.90 8.59
N PHE A 55 -3.90 -8.66 7.54
CA PHE A 55 -3.04 -9.83 7.66
C PHE A 55 -1.66 -9.48 8.24
N ILE A 56 -1.03 -8.43 7.72
CA ILE A 56 0.26 -7.93 8.22
C ILE A 56 0.13 -7.50 9.68
N ALA A 57 -0.92 -6.75 10.01
CA ALA A 57 -1.16 -6.30 11.37
C ALA A 57 -1.40 -7.47 12.34
N ASP A 58 -2.07 -8.54 11.91
CA ASP A 58 -2.28 -9.72 12.72
C ASP A 58 -0.99 -10.53 12.93
N TYR A 59 -0.17 -10.67 11.88
CA TYR A 59 1.12 -11.37 11.93
C TYR A 59 2.12 -10.69 12.90
N HIS A 60 2.17 -9.35 12.89
CA HIS A 60 3.13 -8.58 13.67
C HIS A 60 2.66 -8.21 15.09
N LYS A 61 1.49 -8.66 15.57
CA LYS A 61 1.02 -8.37 16.94
C LYS A 61 2.00 -8.80 18.03
N LYS A 62 2.78 -9.85 17.76
CA LYS A 62 3.82 -10.39 18.65
C LYS A 62 5.04 -9.48 18.76
N ASP A 63 5.25 -8.61 17.76
CA ASP A 63 6.41 -7.72 17.68
C ASP A 63 6.14 -6.35 18.35
N VAL A 64 4.89 -6.11 18.80
CA VAL A 64 4.53 -4.93 19.59
C VAL A 64 4.90 -5.15 21.05
N ASP A 65 5.38 -4.10 21.71
CA ASP A 65 5.69 -4.08 23.13
C ASP A 65 4.59 -4.79 23.96
N PRO A 66 4.93 -5.83 24.75
CA PRO A 66 3.98 -6.55 25.60
C PRO A 66 3.18 -5.65 26.56
N ALA A 67 3.71 -4.49 26.94
CA ALA A 67 3.03 -3.50 27.78
C ALA A 67 1.82 -2.84 27.09
N VAL A 68 1.75 -2.86 25.77
CA VAL A 68 0.58 -2.38 25.03
C VAL A 68 -0.56 -3.38 25.14
N ALA A 69 -1.74 -2.90 25.57
CA ALA A 69 -2.96 -3.69 25.66
C ALA A 69 -3.29 -4.38 24.33
N ALA A 70 -3.68 -5.66 24.39
CA ALA A 70 -3.81 -6.54 23.22
C ALA A 70 -4.76 -5.99 22.14
N ASP A 71 -5.85 -5.35 22.56
CA ASP A 71 -6.84 -4.68 21.70
C ASP A 71 -6.27 -3.46 20.96
N LYS A 72 -5.21 -2.83 21.48
CA LYS A 72 -4.56 -1.66 20.86
C LYS A 72 -3.39 -1.99 19.94
N ARG A 73 -2.81 -3.19 20.04
CA ARG A 73 -1.60 -3.57 19.27
C ARG A 73 -1.78 -3.46 17.76
N ARG A 74 -2.97 -3.80 17.26
CA ARG A 74 -3.31 -3.68 15.84
C ARG A 74 -3.24 -2.22 15.37
N GLY A 75 -3.71 -1.27 16.17
CA GLY A 75 -3.65 0.16 15.88
C GLY A 75 -2.22 0.71 15.81
N VAL A 76 -1.33 0.22 16.68
CA VAL A 76 0.11 0.55 16.63
C VAL A 76 0.71 0.12 15.30
N ILE A 77 0.42 -1.11 14.85
CA ILE A 77 0.96 -1.62 13.59
C ILE A 77 0.41 -0.84 12.40
N PHE A 78 -0.89 -0.52 12.35
CA PHE A 78 -1.43 0.34 11.29
C PHE A 78 -0.77 1.72 11.25
N THR A 79 -0.46 2.29 12.42
CA THR A 79 0.22 3.58 12.50
C THR A 79 1.61 3.49 11.88
N VAL A 80 2.34 2.40 12.11
CA VAL A 80 3.65 2.15 11.48
C VAL A 80 3.50 1.93 9.98
N LEU A 81 2.61 1.01 9.56
CA LEU A 81 2.41 0.65 8.15
C LEU A 81 1.99 1.82 7.26
N ASN A 82 1.27 2.80 7.81
CA ASN A 82 0.75 3.94 7.05
C ASN A 82 1.57 5.21 7.25
N ARG A 83 2.65 5.18 8.03
CA ARG A 83 3.43 6.37 8.41
C ARG A 83 3.93 7.14 7.19
N ALA A 84 4.67 6.48 6.30
CA ALA A 84 5.30 7.15 5.15
C ALA A 84 4.28 7.77 4.20
N ARG A 85 3.22 7.03 3.85
CA ARG A 85 2.12 7.56 3.03
C ARG A 85 1.45 8.77 3.69
N ASN A 86 1.26 8.73 5.01
CA ASN A 86 0.62 9.83 5.72
C ASN A 86 1.54 11.06 5.80
N ALA A 87 2.84 10.88 6.04
CA ALA A 87 3.83 11.96 6.00
C ALA A 87 3.90 12.62 4.60
N ALA A 88 3.75 11.83 3.53
CA ALA A 88 3.74 12.36 2.16
C ALA A 88 2.54 13.26 1.82
N LYS A 89 1.44 13.23 2.59
CA LYS A 89 0.18 13.94 2.23
C LYS A 89 -0.39 14.84 3.33
N HIS A 90 0.11 14.75 4.56
CA HIS A 90 -0.41 15.50 5.69
C HIS A 90 0.71 16.33 6.33
N VAL A 91 0.41 17.59 6.62
CA VAL A 91 1.23 18.44 7.47
C VAL A 91 0.60 18.39 8.86
N ASN A 92 1.08 17.48 9.71
CA ASN A 92 0.54 17.25 11.05
C ASN A 92 1.22 18.13 12.11
N ARG A 93 2.42 18.64 11.84
CA ARG A 93 3.17 19.51 12.74
C ARG A 93 3.57 20.80 12.05
N ALA A 94 3.70 21.88 12.83
CA ALA A 94 4.11 23.18 12.34
C ALA A 94 5.56 23.20 11.79
N ASP A 95 6.38 22.23 12.18
CA ASP A 95 7.77 22.05 11.79
C ASP A 95 7.98 20.87 10.81
N GLU A 96 6.91 20.36 10.19
CA GLU A 96 6.97 19.32 9.16
C GLU A 96 7.08 19.99 7.77
N ASP A 97 8.30 20.35 7.38
CA ASP A 97 8.62 21.03 6.11
C ASP A 97 9.26 20.10 5.06
N THR A 98 9.70 18.91 5.45
CA THR A 98 10.32 17.92 4.58
C THR A 98 9.71 16.53 4.75
N VAL A 99 9.79 15.72 3.70
CA VAL A 99 9.44 14.29 3.73
C VAL A 99 10.58 13.47 3.13
N ASP A 100 10.98 12.42 3.85
CA ASP A 100 11.91 11.42 3.33
C ASP A 100 11.17 10.47 2.38
N VAL A 101 11.73 10.30 1.19
CA VAL A 101 11.16 9.44 0.15
C VAL A 101 12.20 8.41 -0.26
N ASP A 102 11.85 7.13 -0.13
CA ASP A 102 12.69 6.00 -0.51
C ASP A 102 11.91 4.99 -1.38
N GLN A 103 12.61 3.96 -1.83
CA GLN A 103 12.04 2.88 -2.63
C GLN A 103 11.19 1.89 -1.79
N VAL A 104 11.45 1.77 -0.49
CA VAL A 104 10.87 0.72 0.35
C VAL A 104 9.38 0.95 0.56
N HIS A 105 9.00 2.17 0.93
CA HIS A 105 7.61 2.50 1.24
C HIS A 105 6.64 2.37 0.04
N PRO A 106 6.93 2.89 -1.16
CA PRO A 106 6.08 2.66 -2.32
C PRO A 106 6.00 1.17 -2.67
N LEU A 107 7.12 0.45 -2.64
CA LEU A 107 7.12 -1.00 -2.88
C LEU A 107 6.17 -1.73 -1.93
N GLN A 108 6.20 -1.41 -0.63
CA GLN A 108 5.29 -1.99 0.36
C GLN A 108 3.81 -1.71 0.03
N MET A 109 3.48 -0.51 -0.45
CA MET A 109 2.11 -0.20 -0.89
C MET A 109 1.69 -1.04 -2.09
N LEU A 110 2.55 -1.14 -3.11
CA LEU A 110 2.30 -1.94 -4.31
C LEU A 110 2.12 -3.42 -3.97
N MET A 111 2.99 -3.98 -3.13
CA MET A 111 2.93 -5.39 -2.70
C MET A 111 1.71 -5.70 -1.83
N ARG A 112 1.14 -4.71 -1.15
CA ARG A 112 -0.16 -4.84 -0.45
C ARG A 112 -1.34 -4.77 -1.41
N ALA A 113 -1.29 -3.89 -2.40
CA ALA A 113 -2.38 -3.65 -3.35
C ALA A 113 -2.55 -4.78 -4.38
N ILE A 114 -1.46 -5.28 -4.96
CA ILE A 114 -1.48 -6.27 -6.04
C ILE A 114 -2.28 -7.54 -5.68
N PRO A 115 -2.05 -8.22 -4.53
CA PRO A 115 -2.79 -9.43 -4.17
C PRO A 115 -4.30 -9.20 -3.97
N MET A 116 -4.70 -7.97 -3.66
CA MET A 116 -6.12 -7.62 -3.49
C MET A 116 -6.87 -7.63 -4.81
N CYS A 117 -6.21 -7.28 -5.92
CA CYS A 117 -6.82 -7.22 -7.25
C CYS A 117 -7.35 -8.59 -7.70
N ALA A 118 -6.53 -9.64 -7.59
CA ALA A 118 -6.92 -11.00 -7.96
C ALA A 118 -8.16 -11.48 -7.18
N SER A 119 -8.22 -11.19 -5.88
CA SER A 119 -9.35 -11.57 -5.03
C SER A 119 -10.66 -10.85 -5.38
N LEU A 120 -10.58 -9.71 -6.07
CA LEU A 120 -11.73 -8.95 -6.58
C LEU A 120 -12.13 -9.36 -8.01
N GLY A 121 -11.52 -10.43 -8.55
CA GLY A 121 -11.82 -10.94 -9.89
C GLY A 121 -11.11 -10.18 -11.02
N VAL A 122 -10.15 -9.31 -10.69
CA VAL A 122 -9.38 -8.56 -11.68
C VAL A 122 -8.27 -9.43 -12.23
N LYS A 123 -8.17 -9.50 -13.57
CA LYS A 123 -7.01 -10.11 -14.23
C LYS A 123 -5.80 -9.19 -14.07
N PRO A 124 -4.59 -9.71 -13.81
CA PRO A 124 -3.38 -8.91 -13.80
C PRO A 124 -3.25 -8.06 -15.06
N SER A 125 -2.92 -6.78 -14.90
CA SER A 125 -2.53 -5.93 -16.02
C SER A 125 -1.07 -6.17 -16.41
N SER A 126 -0.65 -5.61 -17.54
CA SER A 126 0.76 -5.61 -17.97
C SER A 126 1.69 -5.02 -16.91
N GLU A 127 1.25 -3.97 -16.22
CA GLU A 127 2.01 -3.30 -15.16
C GLU A 127 2.16 -4.22 -13.95
N ILE A 128 1.07 -4.86 -13.51
CA ILE A 128 1.12 -5.84 -12.41
C ILE A 128 2.07 -6.98 -12.75
N GLU A 129 1.99 -7.53 -13.96
CA GLU A 129 2.90 -8.59 -14.40
C GLU A 129 4.36 -8.12 -14.44
N ALA A 130 4.61 -6.90 -14.92
CA ALA A 130 5.94 -6.30 -14.92
C ALA A 130 6.47 -6.11 -13.50
N MET A 131 5.64 -5.65 -12.56
CA MET A 131 6.03 -5.48 -11.17
C MET A 131 6.36 -6.81 -10.50
N VAL A 132 5.56 -7.85 -10.74
CA VAL A 132 5.83 -9.21 -10.21
C VAL A 132 7.16 -9.75 -10.74
N ARG A 133 7.45 -9.56 -12.04
CA ARG A 133 8.76 -9.92 -12.60
C ARG A 133 9.90 -9.13 -11.97
N TRP A 134 9.72 -7.81 -11.85
CA TRP A 134 10.73 -6.93 -11.25
C TRP A 134 11.08 -7.37 -9.82
N VAL A 135 10.08 -7.68 -8.98
CA VAL A 135 10.32 -8.18 -7.61
C VAL A 135 11.06 -9.52 -7.60
N ALA A 136 10.76 -10.42 -8.54
CA ALA A 136 11.46 -11.69 -8.66
C ALA A 136 12.94 -11.52 -9.07
N GLU A 137 13.25 -10.49 -9.86
CA GLU A 137 14.61 -10.15 -10.30
C GLU A 137 15.42 -9.39 -9.23
N HIS A 138 14.76 -8.81 -8.22
CA HIS A 138 15.36 -8.00 -7.16
C HIS A 138 15.11 -8.62 -5.77
N PRO A 139 15.66 -9.80 -5.45
CA PRO A 139 15.39 -10.48 -4.17
C PRO A 139 15.90 -9.72 -2.94
N GLU A 140 16.82 -8.77 -3.11
CA GLU A 140 17.32 -7.89 -2.06
C GLU A 140 16.25 -6.96 -1.47
N VAL A 141 15.19 -6.64 -2.23
CA VAL A 141 14.10 -5.79 -1.76
C VAL A 141 13.03 -6.56 -0.97
N GLN A 142 13.18 -7.88 -0.86
CA GLN A 142 12.26 -8.76 -0.12
C GLN A 142 12.73 -9.06 1.31
N LYS A 143 13.84 -8.45 1.75
CA LYS A 143 14.48 -8.69 3.04
C LYS A 143 13.96 -7.76 4.14
#